data_AF-A0AAN8EVY7-F1
#
_entry.id   AF-A0AAN8EVY7-F1
#
_cell.length_a   1.000
_cell.length_b   1.000
_cell.length_c   1.000
_cell.angle_alpha   90.00
_cell.angle_beta   90.00
_cell.angle_gamma   90.00
#
_symmetry.space_group_name_H-M   'P 1'
#
loop_
_entity.id
_entity.type
_entity.pdbx_description
1 polymer ?
#
loop_
_entity_poly.entity_id
_entity_poly.type
_entity_poly.pdbx_seq_one_letter_code
_entity_poly.pdbx_strand_id
1 'polypeptide(L)'
;MDCMARVSSRPMLSYLANCNGECTDTDKTALKFNKIDEAGRIHSSAAPGVWASDEMIANNNTWVTTIPSTIAPGKYVLRHENIALHSAGEVGGAQAYPQCVNLEVTGSGSDGLSEGTLGTALYTAEDPGLVYNIYQVDSEYPIPGPALMAGAGGSDGRNTPSTTASASASATGTFGNSTVTSIPTTLQTATRSATGTLIISSSVSTNIAIASSTAATTSVTASITASATSSAVITTLPGSTGTPKKFVCYEVEE
;
A
#
# COMPACT_ATOMS: atom_id res chain seq x y z
N MET A 1 25.23 -9.85 -3.21
CA MET A 1 24.11 -9.76 -2.26
C MET A 1 24.19 -8.35 -1.71
N ASP A 2 23.55 -7.40 -2.38
CA ASP A 2 23.61 -6.01 -1.95
C ASP A 2 22.77 -5.88 -0.67
N CYS A 3 23.41 -5.55 0.44
CA CYS A 3 22.78 -5.32 1.73
C CYS A 3 22.18 -3.91 1.75
N MET A 4 21.52 -3.51 0.66
CA MET A 4 20.70 -2.31 0.66
C MET A 4 19.56 -2.58 1.62
N ALA A 5 19.58 -1.84 2.72
CA ALA A 5 18.62 -1.83 3.79
C ALA A 5 17.20 -1.79 3.22
N ARG A 6 16.59 -2.96 3.03
CA ARG A 6 15.16 -3.03 2.72
C ARG A 6 14.43 -2.52 3.95
N VAL A 7 13.97 -1.27 3.86
CA VAL A 7 12.97 -0.73 4.77
C VAL A 7 11.74 -1.63 4.64
N SER A 8 11.12 -1.97 5.78
CA SER A 8 9.97 -2.86 5.90
C SER A 8 9.06 -2.86 4.67
N SER A 9 8.63 -4.05 4.24
CA SER A 9 7.55 -4.25 3.27
C SER A 9 6.33 -3.40 3.63
N ARG A 10 5.93 -2.50 2.71
CA ARG A 10 4.78 -1.61 2.91
C ARG A 10 3.98 -1.46 1.60
N PRO A 11 2.64 -1.51 1.64
CA PRO A 11 1.81 -0.94 0.59
C PRO A 11 1.86 0.59 0.66
N MET A 12 1.58 1.24 -0.47
CA MET A 12 1.43 2.69 -0.59
C MET A 12 -0.02 3.02 -0.93
N LEU A 13 -0.61 3.96 -0.18
CA LEU A 13 -2.02 4.31 -0.26
C LEU A 13 -2.16 5.83 -0.27
N SER A 14 -3.05 6.36 -1.12
CA SER A 14 -3.38 7.79 -1.13
C SER A 14 -4.88 8.00 -1.14
N TYR A 15 -5.34 8.97 -0.37
CA TYR A 15 -6.76 9.30 -0.22
C TYR A 15 -7.01 10.80 -0.32
N LEU A 16 -8.18 11.18 -0.83
CA LEU A 16 -8.69 12.56 -0.79
C LEU A 16 -9.96 12.66 0.05
N ALA A 17 -10.02 13.69 0.89
CA ALA A 17 -11.22 14.10 1.60
C ALA A 17 -11.52 15.57 1.30
N ASN A 18 -12.77 15.89 0.94
CA ASN A 18 -13.19 17.27 0.71
C ASN A 18 -13.28 18.01 2.05
N CYS A 19 -12.68 19.20 2.12
CA CYS A 19 -12.69 20.04 3.32
C CYS A 19 -14.05 20.73 3.56
N ASN A 20 -14.91 20.79 2.54
CA ASN A 20 -16.18 21.53 2.51
C ASN A 20 -16.02 23.01 2.91
N GLY A 21 -14.87 23.60 2.55
CA GLY A 21 -14.43 24.91 3.00
C GLY A 21 -12.90 24.97 3.11
N GLU A 22 -12.39 25.78 4.02
CA GLU A 22 -10.95 25.89 4.28
C GLU A 22 -10.44 24.68 5.07
N CYS A 23 -9.48 23.94 4.51
CA CYS A 23 -8.88 22.78 5.17
C CYS A 23 -8.15 23.12 6.49
N THR A 24 -7.82 24.39 6.73
CA THR A 24 -7.21 24.84 7.99
C THR A 24 -8.19 24.86 9.16
N ASP A 25 -9.48 24.93 8.87
CA ASP A 25 -10.56 25.03 9.87
C ASP A 25 -11.48 23.81 9.87
N THR A 26 -11.30 22.87 8.93
CA THR A 26 -12.05 21.62 8.86
C THR A 26 -11.81 20.74 10.09
N ASP A 27 -12.89 20.19 10.65
CA ASP A 27 -12.82 19.13 11.65
C ASP A 27 -12.28 17.83 11.01
N LYS A 28 -11.09 17.41 11.44
CA LYS A 28 -10.44 16.21 10.93
C LYS A 28 -11.26 14.92 11.15
N THR A 29 -12.12 14.89 12.18
CA THR A 29 -12.93 13.71 12.51
C THR A 29 -14.13 13.55 11.56
N ALA A 30 -14.52 14.62 10.86
CA ALA A 30 -15.59 14.62 9.86
C ALA A 30 -15.08 14.38 8.43
N LEU A 31 -13.76 14.31 8.22
CA LEU A 31 -13.18 14.05 6.90
C LEU A 31 -13.54 12.65 6.42
N LYS A 32 -14.08 12.60 5.19
CA LYS A 32 -14.45 11.38 4.48
C LYS A 32 -13.48 11.13 3.34
N PHE A 33 -12.64 10.12 3.51
CA PHE A 33 -11.53 9.76 2.62
C PHE A 33 -11.99 8.82 1.51
N ASN A 34 -11.63 9.16 0.27
CA ASN A 34 -11.82 8.35 -0.92
C ASN A 34 -10.45 7.91 -1.41
N LYS A 35 -10.25 6.61 -1.62
CA LYS A 35 -8.96 6.08 -2.07
C LYS A 35 -8.73 6.42 -3.54
N ILE A 36 -7.61 7.06 -3.86
CA ILE A 36 -7.26 7.53 -5.21
C ILE A 36 -6.04 6.83 -5.83
N ASP A 37 -5.26 6.11 -5.04
CA ASP A 37 -4.10 5.34 -5.49
C ASP A 37 -3.82 4.26 -4.46
N GLU A 38 -3.45 3.07 -4.94
CA GLU A 38 -2.99 1.97 -4.12
C GLU A 38 -1.98 1.10 -4.85
N ALA A 39 -0.97 0.66 -4.12
CA ALA A 39 -0.02 -0.34 -4.58
C ALA A 39 0.37 -1.23 -3.40
N GLY A 40 0.27 -2.55 -3.60
CA GLY A 40 0.56 -3.55 -2.58
C GLY A 40 1.84 -4.32 -2.86
N ARG A 41 1.73 -5.64 -2.85
CA ARG A 41 2.80 -6.57 -3.21
C ARG A 41 2.86 -6.73 -4.74
N ILE A 42 4.02 -6.51 -5.33
CA ILE A 42 4.27 -6.56 -6.77
C ILE A 42 4.71 -7.96 -7.20
N HIS A 43 5.59 -8.59 -6.43
CA HIS A 43 6.05 -9.96 -6.67
C HIS A 43 6.14 -10.77 -5.36
N SER A 44 5.70 -12.02 -5.42
CA SER A 44 5.61 -12.95 -4.28
C SER A 44 6.47 -14.21 -4.43
N SER A 45 7.27 -14.31 -5.50
CA SER A 45 8.10 -15.50 -5.83
C SER A 45 9.23 -15.78 -4.83
N ALA A 46 9.54 -14.84 -3.95
CA ALA A 46 10.43 -15.00 -2.82
C ALA A 46 9.88 -14.22 -1.63
N ALA A 47 10.17 -14.66 -0.41
CA ALA A 47 9.85 -13.92 0.81
C ALA A 47 10.93 -12.87 1.13
N PRO A 48 10.57 -11.64 1.56
CA PRO A 48 9.20 -11.13 1.75
C PRO A 48 8.52 -10.64 0.44
N GLY A 49 9.25 -10.61 -0.67
CA GLY A 49 8.74 -10.22 -2.00
C GLY A 49 9.24 -8.85 -2.44
N VAL A 50 8.62 -8.32 -3.49
CA VAL A 50 8.78 -6.92 -3.92
C VAL A 50 7.47 -6.19 -3.62
N TRP A 51 7.57 -5.05 -2.95
CA TRP A 51 6.47 -4.26 -2.45
C TRP A 51 6.51 -2.85 -3.04
N ALA A 52 5.40 -2.12 -2.95
CA ALA A 52 5.35 -0.71 -3.34
C ALA A 52 6.43 0.15 -2.64
N SER A 53 6.84 -0.20 -1.41
CA SER A 53 7.99 0.43 -0.76
C SER A 53 9.32 0.24 -1.48
N ASP A 54 9.54 -0.90 -2.14
CA ASP A 54 10.76 -1.13 -2.93
C ASP A 54 10.79 -0.22 -4.16
N GLU A 55 9.65 0.01 -4.83
CA GLU A 55 9.53 1.01 -5.92
C GLU A 55 9.78 2.43 -5.41
N MET A 56 9.20 2.80 -4.26
CA MET A 56 9.43 4.11 -3.64
C MET A 56 10.92 4.33 -3.35
N ILE A 57 11.61 3.35 -2.77
CA ILE A 57 13.05 3.40 -2.48
C ILE A 57 13.85 3.53 -3.77
N ALA A 58 13.54 2.71 -4.78
CA ALA A 58 14.18 2.76 -6.09
C ALA A 58 13.99 4.13 -6.77
N ASN A 59 12.87 4.79 -6.53
CA ASN A 59 12.58 6.15 -6.97
C ASN A 59 13.07 7.21 -5.96
N ASN A 60 14.25 7.00 -5.37
CA ASN A 60 14.90 7.95 -4.47
C ASN A 60 14.00 8.38 -3.28
N ASN A 61 13.33 7.40 -2.66
CA ASN A 61 12.35 7.57 -1.59
C ASN A 61 11.16 8.47 -1.96
N THR A 62 10.70 8.39 -3.22
CA THR A 62 9.60 9.22 -3.74
C THR A 62 8.44 8.36 -4.23
N TRP A 63 7.24 8.67 -3.75
CA TRP A 63 5.98 8.14 -4.30
C TRP A 63 5.24 9.24 -5.07
N VAL A 64 4.74 8.91 -6.26
CA VAL A 64 3.97 9.83 -7.10
C VAL A 64 2.53 9.35 -7.11
N THR A 65 1.59 10.27 -6.84
CA THR A 65 0.15 10.00 -6.87
C THR A 65 -0.50 11.05 -7.77
N THR A 66 -1.41 10.62 -8.63
CA THR A 66 -2.09 11.51 -9.58
C THR A 66 -3.44 11.90 -9.02
N ILE A 67 -3.72 13.20 -8.94
CA ILE A 67 -5.04 13.70 -8.58
C ILE A 67 -6.00 13.42 -9.75
N PRO A 68 -7.11 12.67 -9.54
CA PRO A 68 -7.99 12.34 -10.64
C PRO A 68 -8.62 13.60 -11.24
N SER A 69 -8.56 13.75 -12.57
CA SER A 69 -9.08 14.95 -13.24
C SER A 69 -10.61 15.05 -13.24
N THR A 70 -11.31 13.98 -12.86
CA THR A 70 -12.77 13.91 -12.83
C THR A 70 -13.37 14.52 -11.56
N ILE A 71 -12.59 14.72 -10.50
CA ILE A 71 -13.09 15.29 -9.24
C ILE A 71 -13.40 16.78 -9.39
N ALA A 72 -14.43 17.23 -8.68
CA ALA A 72 -14.78 18.64 -8.64
C ALA A 72 -13.60 19.51 -8.14
N PRO A 73 -13.43 20.74 -8.65
CA PRO A 73 -12.52 21.70 -8.06
C PRO A 73 -12.91 22.00 -6.61
N GLY A 74 -11.91 22.23 -5.74
CA GLY A 74 -12.17 22.49 -4.34
C GLY A 74 -10.93 22.31 -3.46
N LYS A 75 -11.13 22.40 -2.15
CA LYS A 75 -10.08 22.25 -1.15
C LYS A 75 -10.17 20.87 -0.53
N TYR A 76 -9.05 20.16 -0.52
CA TYR A 76 -8.99 18.76 -0.11
C TYR A 76 -7.84 18.51 0.86
N VAL A 77 -8.03 17.56 1.77
CA VAL A 77 -6.93 16.91 2.48
C VAL A 77 -6.50 15.69 1.67
N LEU A 78 -5.24 15.66 1.26
CA LEU A 78 -4.58 14.44 0.78
C LEU A 78 -3.94 13.75 1.96
N ARG A 79 -4.39 12.53 2.24
CA ARG A 79 -3.77 11.60 3.20
C ARG A 79 -2.98 10.57 2.40
N HIS A 80 -1.66 10.64 2.46
CA HIS A 80 -0.77 9.60 1.94
C HIS A 80 -0.29 8.72 3.10
N GLU A 81 -0.23 7.42 2.89
CA GLU A 81 0.14 6.48 3.92
C GLU A 81 0.93 5.30 3.37
N ASN A 82 1.85 4.82 4.19
CA ASN A 82 2.39 3.48 4.06
C ASN A 82 2.21 2.69 5.35
N ILE A 83 2.09 1.37 5.24
CA ILE A 83 1.80 0.49 6.38
C ILE A 83 2.91 -0.56 6.50
N ALA A 84 3.73 -0.53 7.54
CA ALA A 84 4.81 -1.49 7.71
C ALA A 84 4.29 -2.84 8.19
N LEU A 85 4.59 -3.90 7.43
CA LEU A 85 4.05 -5.24 7.65
C LEU A 85 5.06 -6.25 8.22
N HIS A 86 6.27 -5.82 8.60
CA HIS A 86 7.33 -6.72 9.07
C HIS A 86 6.96 -7.55 10.31
N SER A 87 5.99 -7.06 11.10
CA SER A 87 5.43 -7.72 12.29
C SER A 87 3.93 -7.99 12.18
N ALA A 88 3.31 -7.81 11.02
CA ALA A 88 1.86 -7.90 10.81
C ALA A 88 1.31 -9.33 10.80
N GLY A 89 2.08 -10.33 11.24
CA GLY A 89 1.60 -11.72 11.33
C GLY A 89 0.50 -11.94 12.38
N GLU A 90 0.35 -10.99 13.30
CA GLU A 90 -0.63 -11.00 14.40
C GLU A 90 -1.39 -9.67 14.44
N VAL A 91 -2.59 -9.68 15.04
CA VAL A 91 -3.39 -8.47 15.26
C VAL A 91 -2.57 -7.42 16.02
N GLY A 92 -2.60 -6.17 15.54
CA GLY A 92 -1.84 -5.05 16.11
C GLY A 92 -0.35 -5.00 15.70
N GLY A 93 0.10 -5.92 14.82
CA GLY A 93 1.49 -5.95 14.36
C GLY A 93 1.81 -5.02 13.18
N ALA A 94 0.79 -4.59 12.42
CA ALA A 94 0.93 -3.61 11.34
C ALA A 94 1.14 -2.20 11.89
N GLN A 95 1.96 -1.38 11.21
CA GLN A 95 2.28 -0.02 11.65
C GLN A 95 1.96 1.00 10.56
N ALA A 96 0.92 1.79 10.76
CA ALA A 96 0.48 2.84 9.84
C ALA A 96 1.33 4.12 9.98
N TYR A 97 1.67 4.75 8.85
CA TYR A 97 2.40 6.03 8.80
C TYR A 97 1.67 7.07 7.94
N PRO A 98 0.53 7.60 8.39
CA PRO A 98 -0.22 8.59 7.64
C PRO A 98 0.48 9.95 7.65
N GLN A 99 0.51 10.62 6.50
CA GLN A 99 0.94 12.00 6.32
C GLN A 99 -0.15 12.76 5.57
N CYS A 100 -0.46 13.97 6.01
CA CYS A 100 -1.54 14.77 5.41
C CYS A 100 -1.04 16.11 4.91
N VAL A 101 -1.57 16.53 3.77
CA VAL A 101 -1.31 17.84 3.17
C VAL A 101 -2.63 18.45 2.68
N ASN A 102 -2.74 19.77 2.80
CA ASN A 102 -3.89 20.50 2.27
C ASN A 102 -3.59 20.89 0.82
N LEU A 103 -4.55 20.66 -0.06
CA LEU A 103 -4.46 20.93 -1.49
C LEU A 103 -5.64 21.79 -1.94
N GLU A 104 -5.44 22.59 -2.97
CA GLU A 104 -6.51 23.17 -3.76
C GLU A 104 -6.47 22.56 -5.16
N VAL A 105 -7.53 21.84 -5.51
CA VAL A 105 -7.71 21.20 -6.80
C VAL A 105 -8.45 22.17 -7.72
N THR A 106 -7.87 22.43 -8.88
CA THR A 106 -8.47 23.19 -9.97
C THR A 106 -8.79 22.27 -11.14
N GLY A 107 -9.78 22.60 -11.97
CA GLY A 107 -10.12 21.82 -13.15
C GLY A 107 -11.56 21.99 -13.57
N SER A 108 -12.08 21.03 -14.33
CA SER A 108 -13.46 20.99 -14.83
C SER A 108 -14.19 19.70 -14.47
N GLY A 109 -13.64 18.90 -13.57
CA GLY A 109 -14.30 17.69 -13.07
C GLY A 109 -15.57 18.02 -12.28
N SER A 110 -16.38 17.00 -12.03
CA SER A 110 -17.68 17.12 -11.38
C SER A 110 -17.94 16.06 -10.32
N ASP A 111 -17.06 15.06 -10.18
CA ASP A 111 -17.27 13.98 -9.22
C ASP A 111 -17.15 14.52 -7.79
N GLY A 112 -18.22 14.35 -7.02
CA GLY A 112 -18.26 14.66 -5.60
C GLY A 112 -17.60 13.55 -4.79
N LEU A 113 -16.74 13.92 -3.84
CA LEU A 113 -16.06 12.99 -2.92
C LEU A 113 -16.75 12.91 -1.55
N SER A 114 -18.06 13.15 -1.47
CA SER A 114 -18.82 13.19 -0.20
C SER A 114 -19.12 11.82 0.41
N GLU A 115 -19.04 10.75 -0.38
CA GLU A 115 -19.36 9.37 0.02
C GLU A 115 -18.14 8.58 0.52
N GLY A 116 -17.06 9.28 0.87
CA GLY A 116 -15.85 8.65 1.41
C GLY A 116 -16.04 8.05 2.81
N THR A 117 -15.00 7.35 3.27
CA THR A 117 -14.96 6.67 4.57
C THR A 117 -14.34 7.57 5.63
N LEU A 118 -14.91 7.60 6.85
CA LEU A 118 -14.29 8.33 7.96
C LEU A 118 -12.89 7.80 8.25
N GLY A 119 -11.97 8.67 8.67
CA GLY A 119 -10.58 8.27 8.98
C GLY A 119 -10.50 7.10 9.97
N THR A 120 -11.35 7.11 11.01
CA THR A 120 -11.44 6.05 12.04
C THR A 120 -12.12 4.77 11.55
N ALA A 121 -12.71 4.79 10.36
CA ALA A 121 -13.36 3.63 9.74
C ALA A 121 -12.60 3.13 8.51
N LEU A 122 -11.39 3.66 8.24
CA LEU A 122 -10.56 3.22 7.13
C LEU A 122 -10.13 1.76 7.32
N TYR A 123 -9.78 1.37 8.54
CA TYR A 123 -9.23 0.05 8.85
C TYR A 123 -9.90 -0.59 10.05
N THR A 124 -9.89 -1.92 10.08
CA THR A 124 -10.13 -2.70 11.29
C THR A 124 -8.87 -3.47 11.68
N ALA A 125 -8.67 -3.76 12.96
CA ALA A 125 -7.47 -4.44 13.44
C ALA A 125 -7.32 -5.85 12.83
N GLU A 126 -8.44 -6.45 12.40
CA GLU A 126 -8.55 -7.77 11.81
C GLU A 126 -8.56 -7.77 10.27
N ASP A 127 -8.39 -6.60 9.62
CA ASP A 127 -8.33 -6.54 8.16
C ASP A 127 -7.25 -7.52 7.64
N PRO A 128 -7.53 -8.33 6.61
CA PRO A 128 -6.60 -9.36 6.15
C PRO A 128 -5.29 -8.79 5.58
N GLY A 129 -5.28 -7.50 5.21
CA GLY A 129 -4.08 -6.77 4.81
C GLY A 129 -3.24 -6.24 5.98
N LEU A 130 -3.80 -6.23 7.19
CA LEU A 130 -3.17 -5.79 8.45
C LEU A 130 -2.82 -6.95 9.38
N VAL A 131 -3.46 -8.12 9.20
CA VAL A 131 -3.07 -9.41 9.75
C VAL A 131 -2.55 -10.29 8.60
N TYR A 132 -1.32 -10.02 8.17
CA TYR A 132 -0.71 -10.61 6.99
C TYR A 132 0.74 -11.06 7.22
N ASN A 133 1.03 -12.33 6.95
CA ASN A 133 2.38 -12.88 7.03
C ASN A 133 3.14 -12.70 5.70
N ILE A 134 3.94 -11.64 5.61
CA ILE A 134 4.76 -11.32 4.43
C ILE A 134 5.85 -12.35 4.12
N TYR A 135 6.17 -13.25 5.06
CA TYR A 135 7.24 -14.24 4.91
C TYR A 135 6.78 -15.52 4.19
N GLN A 136 5.56 -15.53 3.65
CA GLN A 136 5.05 -16.60 2.79
C GLN A 136 5.26 -16.27 1.30
N VAL A 137 5.70 -17.27 0.54
CA VAL A 137 5.82 -17.21 -0.93
C VAL A 137 4.45 -17.43 -1.58
N ASP A 138 4.28 -16.89 -2.79
CA ASP A 138 3.09 -17.07 -3.64
C ASP A 138 1.74 -16.70 -2.99
N SER A 139 1.76 -15.84 -1.97
CA SER A 139 0.54 -15.29 -1.35
C SER A 139 0.18 -13.93 -1.96
N GLU A 140 -1.09 -13.78 -2.32
CA GLU A 140 -1.69 -12.53 -2.76
C GLU A 140 -1.86 -11.59 -1.56
N TYR A 141 -1.69 -10.28 -1.75
CA TYR A 141 -1.82 -9.30 -0.68
C TYR A 141 -3.13 -8.52 -0.83
N PRO A 142 -4.11 -8.69 0.08
CA PRO A 142 -5.32 -7.90 0.09
C PRO A 142 -5.00 -6.50 0.64
N ILE A 143 -5.00 -5.50 -0.23
CA ILE A 143 -4.73 -4.11 0.17
C ILE A 143 -5.86 -3.63 1.11
N PRO A 144 -5.55 -3.11 2.31
CA PRO A 144 -6.58 -2.70 3.27
C PRO A 144 -7.30 -1.41 2.85
N GLY A 145 -8.40 -1.11 3.55
CA GLY A 145 -9.18 0.10 3.35
C GLY A 145 -10.27 0.02 2.29
N PRO A 146 -11.03 1.12 2.07
CA PRO A 146 -12.13 1.15 1.11
C PRO A 146 -11.63 0.91 -0.31
N ALA A 147 -12.55 0.56 -1.21
CA ALA A 147 -12.23 0.34 -2.62
C ALA A 147 -11.61 1.60 -3.27
N LEU A 148 -10.74 1.37 -4.25
CA LEU A 148 -10.23 2.43 -5.13
C LEU A 148 -11.41 3.11 -5.85
N MET A 149 -11.45 4.44 -5.84
CA MET A 149 -12.55 5.17 -6.48
C MET A 149 -12.56 4.97 -8.00
N ALA A 150 -13.74 5.03 -8.62
CA ALA A 150 -13.84 4.99 -10.07
C ALA A 150 -13.10 6.18 -10.71
N GLY A 151 -12.37 5.93 -11.80
CA GLY A 151 -11.60 6.98 -12.49
C GLY A 151 -10.28 7.37 -11.82
N ALA A 152 -9.95 6.78 -10.67
CA ALA A 152 -8.60 6.87 -10.12
C ALA A 152 -7.61 6.06 -10.98
N GLY A 153 -6.50 6.71 -11.34
CA GLY A 153 -5.39 6.04 -12.00
C GLY A 153 -4.56 5.30 -10.96
N GLY A 154 -4.75 3.99 -10.85
CA GLY A 154 -3.67 3.13 -10.39
C GLY A 154 -2.51 3.33 -11.36
N SER A 155 -1.43 3.95 -10.88
CA SER A 155 -0.29 4.36 -11.70
C SER A 155 0.00 3.33 -12.80
N ASP A 156 0.03 3.79 -14.05
CA ASP A 156 0.28 3.08 -15.30
C ASP A 156 0.75 1.62 -15.16
N GLY A 157 -0.16 0.67 -15.37
CA GLY A 157 0.18 -0.75 -15.59
C GLY A 157 0.34 -1.63 -14.35
N ARG A 158 -0.04 -1.16 -13.15
CA ARG A 158 -0.07 -2.01 -11.96
C ARG A 158 -1.31 -2.91 -11.98
N ASN A 159 -1.12 -4.20 -12.26
CA ASN A 159 -2.13 -5.23 -12.00
C ASN A 159 -2.32 -5.38 -10.48
N THR A 160 -3.17 -4.55 -9.88
CA THR A 160 -3.69 -4.79 -8.52
C THR A 160 -5.11 -5.35 -8.63
N PRO A 161 -5.37 -6.55 -8.09
CA PRO A 161 -6.71 -7.06 -7.92
C PRO A 161 -7.45 -6.21 -6.90
N SER A 162 -8.36 -5.34 -7.37
CA SER A 162 -9.35 -4.68 -6.52
C SER A 162 -10.36 -5.75 -6.06
N THR A 163 -10.20 -6.30 -4.86
CA THR A 163 -11.23 -7.15 -4.26
C THR A 163 -12.36 -6.28 -3.73
N THR A 164 -13.48 -6.25 -4.44
CA THR A 164 -14.74 -5.66 -3.98
C THR A 164 -15.26 -6.44 -2.76
N ALA A 165 -15.00 -5.97 -1.55
CA ALA A 165 -15.67 -6.46 -0.35
C ALA A 165 -17.02 -5.74 -0.20
N SER A 166 -18.12 -6.41 -0.57
CA SER A 166 -19.48 -5.93 -0.29
C SER A 166 -19.79 -6.05 1.21
N ALA A 167 -20.03 -4.93 1.87
CA ALA A 167 -20.67 -4.90 3.18
C ALA A 167 -22.15 -5.30 3.04
N SER A 168 -22.54 -6.44 3.61
CA SER A 168 -23.96 -6.81 3.74
C SER A 168 -24.49 -6.31 5.08
N ALA A 169 -25.39 -5.33 5.03
CA ALA A 169 -26.19 -4.95 6.20
C ALA A 169 -27.22 -6.06 6.49
N SER A 170 -27.20 -6.61 7.70
CA SER A 170 -28.20 -7.57 8.17
C SER A 170 -29.54 -6.87 8.43
N ALA A 171 -30.57 -7.24 7.67
CA ALA A 171 -31.97 -6.96 7.99
C ALA A 171 -32.68 -8.26 8.36
N THR A 172 -33.37 -8.21 9.49
CA THR A 172 -34.15 -9.26 10.15
C THR A 172 -35.28 -9.78 9.25
N GLY A 173 -35.41 -11.10 9.10
CA GLY A 173 -36.50 -11.74 8.36
C GLY A 173 -36.68 -13.20 8.75
N THR A 174 -37.90 -13.53 9.18
CA THR A 174 -38.28 -14.72 9.95
C THR A 174 -38.89 -15.83 9.06
N PHE A 175 -38.44 -17.07 9.31
CA PHE A 175 -38.96 -18.43 9.03
C PHE A 175 -39.54 -18.84 7.66
N GLY A 176 -38.99 -19.94 7.12
CA GLY A 176 -39.59 -20.81 6.11
C GLY A 176 -38.97 -22.20 6.14
N ASN A 177 -39.70 -23.16 6.70
CA ASN A 177 -39.35 -24.54 6.99
C ASN A 177 -39.06 -25.38 5.73
N SER A 178 -37.96 -26.15 5.70
CA SER A 178 -37.87 -27.38 4.90
C SER A 178 -36.80 -28.34 5.44
N THR A 179 -37.29 -29.53 5.76
CA THR A 179 -36.62 -30.74 6.22
C THR A 179 -35.73 -31.35 5.15
N VAL A 180 -34.45 -31.61 5.46
CA VAL A 180 -33.66 -32.63 4.77
C VAL A 180 -32.88 -33.47 5.77
N THR A 181 -33.16 -34.76 5.66
CA THR A 181 -32.66 -35.95 6.34
C THR A 181 -31.13 -36.04 6.43
N SER A 182 -30.62 -36.30 7.63
CA SER A 182 -29.23 -36.66 7.90
C SER A 182 -28.99 -38.15 7.67
N ILE A 183 -27.90 -38.47 6.95
CA ILE A 183 -27.35 -39.83 6.85
C ILE A 183 -26.01 -39.83 7.59
N PRO A 184 -25.78 -40.71 8.58
CA PRO A 184 -24.48 -40.84 9.21
C PRO A 184 -23.54 -41.64 8.31
N THR A 185 -22.31 -41.17 8.11
CA THR A 185 -21.23 -42.02 7.58
C THR A 185 -20.00 -41.85 8.45
N THR A 186 -19.54 -43.01 8.91
CA THR A 186 -18.55 -43.28 9.93
C THR A 186 -17.13 -42.88 9.50
N LEU A 187 -16.37 -42.33 10.45
CA LEU A 187 -14.91 -42.15 10.39
C LEU A 187 -14.21 -43.47 10.03
N GLN A 188 -13.29 -43.42 9.08
CA GLN A 188 -12.31 -44.48 8.87
C GLN A 188 -10.90 -43.90 9.04
N THR A 189 -10.29 -44.25 10.16
CA THR A 189 -8.90 -44.00 10.51
C THR A 189 -8.02 -44.97 9.71
N ALA A 190 -7.13 -44.44 8.87
CA ALA A 190 -6.06 -45.23 8.24
C ALA A 190 -4.71 -44.72 8.75
N THR A 191 -4.17 -45.41 9.74
CA THR A 191 -2.76 -45.33 10.14
C THR A 191 -1.94 -46.24 9.23
N ARG A 192 -0.96 -45.68 8.52
CA ARG A 192 0.16 -46.49 8.02
C ARG A 192 1.45 -45.67 7.95
N SER A 193 2.36 -46.10 8.82
CA SER A 193 3.77 -45.75 8.91
C SER A 193 4.57 -46.55 7.88
N ALA A 194 5.52 -45.93 7.18
CA ALA A 194 6.86 -46.46 6.89
C ALA A 194 7.65 -45.52 5.95
N THR A 195 8.71 -44.95 6.51
CA THR A 195 10.09 -45.00 6.03
C THR A 195 10.35 -44.78 4.53
N GLY A 196 10.81 -43.57 4.19
CA GLY A 196 11.41 -43.25 2.89
C GLY A 196 12.70 -42.44 3.07
N THR A 197 13.80 -43.04 2.67
CA THR A 197 15.22 -42.66 2.84
C THR A 197 15.58 -41.27 2.30
N LEU A 198 16.41 -40.55 3.07
CA LEU A 198 17.13 -39.34 2.68
C LEU A 198 18.13 -39.64 1.54
N ILE A 199 17.98 -38.99 0.40
CA ILE A 199 19.05 -38.91 -0.61
C ILE A 199 19.76 -37.57 -0.42
N ILE A 200 20.97 -37.66 0.14
CA ILE A 200 21.94 -36.56 0.21
C ILE A 200 22.61 -36.50 -1.17
N SER A 201 22.31 -35.46 -1.95
CA SER A 201 23.08 -35.12 -3.15
C SER A 201 24.09 -34.04 -2.79
N SER A 202 25.33 -34.48 -2.54
CA SER A 202 26.51 -33.64 -2.37
C SER A 202 27.14 -33.36 -3.73
N SER A 203 27.12 -32.10 -4.18
CA SER A 203 27.99 -31.62 -5.25
C SER A 203 29.19 -30.90 -4.65
N VAL A 204 30.36 -31.47 -4.93
CA VAL A 204 31.67 -31.10 -4.42
C VAL A 204 32.15 -29.80 -5.05
N SER A 205 32.65 -28.90 -4.21
CA SER A 205 33.42 -27.72 -4.60
C SER A 205 34.79 -28.12 -5.15
N THR A 206 35.13 -27.65 -6.34
CA THR A 206 36.52 -27.63 -6.83
C THR A 206 37.06 -26.21 -6.74
N ASN A 207 37.98 -25.99 -5.81
CA ASN A 207 38.89 -24.86 -5.82
C ASN A 207 39.92 -25.05 -6.94
N ILE A 208 40.00 -24.09 -7.86
CA ILE A 208 41.22 -23.83 -8.63
C ILE A 208 41.55 -22.35 -8.44
N ALA A 209 42.80 -22.11 -8.06
CA ALA A 209 43.33 -20.81 -7.70
C ALA A 209 44.25 -20.26 -8.81
N ILE A 210 44.27 -18.92 -8.88
CA ILE A 210 45.34 -18.01 -9.33
C ILE A 210 45.57 -17.84 -10.85
N ALA A 211 45.31 -16.62 -11.33
CA ALA A 211 46.33 -15.79 -11.99
C ALA A 211 45.92 -14.31 -12.00
N SER A 212 46.75 -13.48 -11.37
CA SER A 212 46.74 -12.02 -11.48
C SER A 212 47.25 -11.58 -12.84
N SER A 213 46.66 -10.55 -13.43
CA SER A 213 47.40 -9.68 -14.35
C SER A 213 46.91 -8.24 -14.22
N THR A 214 47.89 -7.36 -14.01
CA THR A 214 47.82 -5.92 -13.96
C THR A 214 47.85 -5.39 -15.39
N ALA A 215 46.90 -4.52 -15.74
CA ALA A 215 47.07 -3.58 -16.83
C ALA A 215 46.25 -2.32 -16.56
N ALA A 216 46.96 -1.25 -16.22
CA ALA A 216 46.46 0.11 -16.22
C ALA A 216 46.32 0.61 -17.66
N THR A 217 45.26 1.36 -17.99
CA THR A 217 45.32 2.44 -18.99
C THR A 217 44.26 3.51 -18.69
N THR A 218 44.79 4.65 -18.30
CA THR A 218 44.40 6.06 -18.46
C THR A 218 43.22 6.41 -19.38
N SER A 219 42.28 7.17 -18.79
CA SER A 219 41.53 8.34 -19.28
C SER A 219 40.74 8.32 -20.61
N VAL A 220 39.45 8.67 -20.55
CA VAL A 220 38.91 9.90 -21.17
C VAL A 220 37.70 10.40 -20.36
N THR A 221 37.74 11.68 -19.99
CA THR A 221 36.66 12.46 -19.41
C THR A 221 35.57 12.72 -20.45
N ALA A 222 34.31 12.43 -20.14
CA ALA A 222 33.16 12.98 -20.87
C ALA A 222 32.08 13.37 -19.86
N SER A 223 32.04 14.67 -19.58
CA SER A 223 31.03 15.36 -18.80
C SER A 223 29.70 15.33 -19.55
N ILE A 224 28.66 14.73 -18.97
CA ILE A 224 27.29 15.00 -19.37
C ILE A 224 26.61 15.81 -18.26
N THR A 225 26.47 17.10 -18.54
CA THR A 225 25.69 18.05 -17.76
C THR A 225 24.21 17.72 -17.98
N ALA A 226 23.61 16.96 -17.06
CA ALA A 226 22.16 16.81 -17.02
C ALA A 226 21.57 17.93 -16.16
N SER A 227 21.28 19.07 -16.78
CA SER A 227 20.38 20.08 -16.22
C SER A 227 18.95 19.59 -16.41
N ALA A 228 18.34 19.08 -15.34
CA ALA A 228 16.89 18.94 -15.25
C ALA A 228 16.37 19.94 -14.22
N THR A 229 16.28 21.20 -14.62
CA THR A 229 15.43 22.18 -13.94
C THR A 229 13.99 21.91 -14.34
N SER A 230 13.27 21.14 -13.53
CA SER A 230 11.82 21.24 -13.46
C SER A 230 11.47 21.81 -12.08
N SER A 231 11.56 23.14 -12.00
CA SER A 231 11.02 23.88 -10.88
C SER A 231 9.51 23.90 -11.02
N ALA A 232 8.80 23.10 -10.22
CA ALA A 232 7.43 23.45 -9.89
C ALA A 232 7.52 24.78 -9.11
N VAL A 233 7.09 25.85 -9.77
CA VAL A 233 6.95 27.18 -9.17
C VAL A 233 5.87 27.05 -8.10
N ILE A 234 6.28 26.96 -6.83
CA ILE A 234 5.41 27.29 -5.71
C ILE A 234 5.21 28.80 -5.80
N THR A 235 4.17 29.23 -6.49
CA THR A 235 3.68 30.60 -6.41
C THR A 235 3.17 30.77 -4.99
N THR A 236 4.02 31.29 -4.11
CA THR A 236 3.58 31.79 -2.81
C THR A 236 2.61 32.94 -3.07
N LEU A 237 1.34 32.73 -2.72
CA LEU A 237 0.35 33.80 -2.63
C LEU A 237 0.82 34.85 -1.61
N PRO A 238 0.88 36.14 -1.97
CA PRO A 238 1.07 37.19 -1.00
C PRO A 238 -0.23 37.37 -0.21
N GLY A 239 -0.25 37.02 1.08
CA GLY A 239 -1.36 37.43 1.95
C GLY A 239 -1.76 36.55 3.13
N SER A 240 -1.07 35.47 3.48
CA SER A 240 -1.42 34.71 4.70
C SER A 240 -0.45 35.01 5.85
N THR A 241 -0.83 35.93 6.73
CA THR A 241 -0.12 36.25 7.99
C THR A 241 -0.44 35.24 9.11
N GLY A 242 -0.82 34.01 8.77
CA GLY A 242 -1.04 32.94 9.73
C GLY A 242 0.17 31.99 9.76
N THR A 243 0.70 31.71 10.94
CA THR A 243 1.64 30.60 11.16
C THR A 243 1.09 29.33 10.49
N PRO A 244 1.83 28.63 9.61
CA PRO A 244 1.33 27.41 9.00
C PRO A 244 1.07 26.39 10.12
N LYS A 245 -0.21 26.12 10.40
CA LYS A 245 -0.60 25.04 11.28
C LYS A 245 -0.24 23.75 10.56
N LYS A 246 0.84 23.10 10.99
CA LYS A 246 1.25 21.77 10.55
C LYS A 246 0.11 20.81 10.90
N PHE A 247 -0.68 20.40 9.91
CA PHE A 247 -1.73 19.42 10.09
C PHE A 247 -1.06 18.04 10.20
N VAL A 248 -0.91 17.55 11.43
CA VAL A 248 -0.39 16.20 11.66
C VAL A 248 -1.59 15.26 11.80
N CYS A 249 -1.73 14.37 10.84
CA CYS A 249 -2.66 13.25 10.93
C CYS A 249 -2.13 12.25 11.93
N TYR A 250 -2.56 12.39 13.18
CA TYR A 250 -2.52 11.28 14.13
C TYR A 250 -3.82 10.50 13.95
N GLU A 251 -3.69 9.18 13.77
CA GLU A 251 -4.77 8.28 14.17
C GLU A 251 -5.02 8.52 15.66
N VAL A 252 -6.29 8.69 16.00
CA VAL A 252 -6.70 8.76 17.41
C VAL A 252 -6.65 7.32 17.89
N GLU A 253 -5.55 6.92 18.52
CA GLU A 253 -5.54 5.70 19.32
C GLU A 253 -6.46 5.95 20.53
N GLU A 254 -7.57 5.21 20.63
CA GLU A 254 -8.36 5.08 21.86
C GLU A 254 -7.77 3.99 22.78
#